data_AF-A0A935YSQ1-F1
#
_entry.id   AF-A0A935YSQ1-F1
#
_cell.length_a   1.000
_cell.length_b   1.000
_cell.length_c   1.000
_cell.angle_alpha   90.00
_cell.angle_beta   90.00
_cell.angle_gamma   90.00
#
_symmetry.space_group_name_H-M   'P 1'
#
loop_
_entity.id
_entity.type
_entity.pdbx_description
1 polymer ?
#
loop_
_entity_poly.entity_id
_entity_poly.type
_entity_poly.pdbx_seq_one_letter_code
_entity_poly.pdbx_strand_id
1 'polypeptide(L)' 'MSATCQVDDCARAARSRGYCDTHYRRFKKHGDPTVVLRPWGTDHLQGSS' A
#
# COMPACT_ATOMS: atom_id res chain seq x y z
N MET A 1 20.89 8.97 -5.33
CA MET A 1 19.92 9.05 -4.22
C MET A 1 18.82 8.03 -4.49
N SER A 2 18.73 6.98 -3.68
CA SER A 2 17.62 6.03 -3.76
C SER A 2 16.39 6.66 -3.12
N ALA A 3 15.38 7.01 -3.91
CA ALA A 3 14.13 7.51 -3.38
C ALA A 3 13.42 6.38 -2.60
N THR A 4 12.89 6.68 -1.42
CA THR A 4 12.02 5.75 -0.69
C THR A 4 10.61 5.86 -1.26
N CYS A 5 9.82 4.79 -1.15
CA CYS A 5 8.41 4.82 -1.55
C CYS A 5 7.69 5.98 -0.83
N GLN A 6 6.87 6.74 -1.54
CA GLN A 6 6.04 7.82 -0.99
C GLN A 6 4.90 7.33 -0.08
N VAL A 7 4.74 6.02 0.10
CA VAL A 7 3.72 5.48 1.00
C VAL A 7 4.33 5.43 2.38
N ASP A 8 3.73 6.14 3.35
CA ASP A 8 4.24 6.24 4.74
C ASP A 8 4.54 4.88 5.37
N ASP A 9 3.70 3.87 5.12
CA ASP A 9 3.89 2.50 5.62
C ASP A 9 4.84 1.66 4.73
N CYS A 10 5.74 2.29 3.97
CA CYS A 10 6.58 1.60 3.01
C CYS A 10 8.02 2.10 2.95
N ALA A 11 8.89 1.43 3.69
CA ALA A 11 10.35 1.67 3.66
C ALA A 11 11.06 1.06 2.43
N ARG A 12 10.33 0.66 1.38
CA ARG A 12 10.95 0.06 0.18
C ARG A 12 11.52 1.13 -0.74
N ALA A 13 12.59 0.80 -1.47
CA ALA A 13 13.13 1.67 -2.51
C ALA A 13 12.09 1.92 -3.62
N ALA A 14 11.81 3.19 -3.89
CA ALA A 14 11.02 3.61 -5.04
C ALA A 14 11.78 3.27 -6.33
N ARG A 15 11.06 2.64 -7.25
CA ARG A 15 11.58 2.27 -8.57
C ARG A 15 11.07 3.23 -9.64
N SER A 16 9.82 3.68 -9.52
CA SER A 16 9.17 4.53 -10.52
C SER A 16 8.19 5.48 -9.89
N ARG A 17 8.21 6.74 -10.31
CA ARG A 17 7.18 7.75 -9.96
C ARG A 17 7.00 7.96 -8.45
N GLY A 18 8.06 7.75 -7.66
CA GLY A 18 8.02 7.83 -6.20
C GLY A 18 7.49 6.58 -5.50
N TYR A 19 7.15 5.51 -6.22
CA TYR A 19 6.58 4.28 -5.65
C TYR A 19 7.51 3.07 -5.81
N CYS A 20 7.46 2.15 -4.84
CA CYS A 20 8.05 0.83 -5.00
C CYS A 20 7.30 0.01 -6.06
N ASP A 21 7.91 -1.05 -6.58
CA ASP A 21 7.31 -1.86 -7.64
C ASP A 21 5.88 -2.37 -7.30
N THR A 22 5.65 -2.78 -6.06
CA THR A 22 4.33 -3.23 -5.59
C THR A 22 3.29 -2.09 -5.62
N HIS A 23 3.64 -0.93 -5.07
CA HIS A 23 2.74 0.22 -5.02
C HIS A 23 2.53 0.85 -6.39
N TYR A 24 3.55 0.85 -7.24
CA TYR A 24 3.41 1.28 -8.63
C TYR A 24 2.46 0.37 -9.40
N ARG A 25 2.52 -0.96 -9.21
CA ARG A 25 1.58 -1.90 -9.82
C ARG A 25 0.15 -1.70 -9.33
N ARG A 26 -0.05 -1.47 -8.03
CA ARG A 26 -1.38 -1.15 -7.46
C ARG A 26 -1.93 0.16 -7.99
N PHE A 27 -1.11 1.22 -7.97
CA PHE A 27 -1.44 2.53 -8.52
C PHE A 27 -1.81 2.44 -10.01
N LYS A 28 -1.07 1.68 -10.81
CA LYS A 28 -1.37 1.51 -12.24
C LYS A 28 -2.72 0.80 -12.47
N LYS A 29 -3.09 -0.13 -11.59
CA LYS A 29 -4.30 -0.96 -11.74
C LYS A 29 -5.55 -0.31 -11.14
N HIS A 30 -5.40 0.41 -10.03
CA HIS A 30 -6.52 0.94 -9.24
C HIS A 30 -6.52 2.47 -9.11
N GLY A 31 -5.48 3.15 -9.59
CA GLY A 31 -5.27 4.58 -9.36
C GLY A 31 -4.75 4.92 -7.96
N ASP A 32 -4.69 3.93 -7.06
CA ASP A 32 -4.29 4.12 -5.67
C ASP A 32 -3.18 3.12 -5.28
N PRO A 33 -2.05 3.58 -4.71
CA PRO A 33 -0.94 2.70 -4.32
C PRO A 33 -1.23 1.92 -3.03
N THR A 34 -2.10 2.44 -2.16
CA THR A 34 -2.43 1.89 -0.83
C THR A 34 -3.59 0.90 -0.86
N VAL A 35 -4.25 0.71 -2.02
CA VAL A 35 -5.33 -0.28 -2.16
C VAL A 35 -4.90 -1.67 -1.67
N VAL A 36 -5.49 -2.09 -0.56
CA VAL A 36 -5.44 -3.45 -0.02
C VAL A 36 -6.81 -4.07 -0.27
N LEU A 37 -6.96 -4.77 -1.39
CA LEU A 37 -8.28 -5.22 -1.85
C LEU A 37 -9.00 -6.16 -0.88
N ARG A 38 -8.28 -6.85 0.02
CA ARG A 38 -8.88 -7.81 0.98
C ARG A 38 -7.93 -8.03 2.17
N PRO A 39 -8.18 -7.48 3.36
CA PRO A 39 -7.73 -8.12 4.56
C PRO A 39 -8.65 -9.32 4.80
N TRP A 40 -8.19 -10.53 4.47
CA TRP A 40 -8.88 -11.75 4.91
C TRP A 40 -8.84 -11.79 6.45
N GLY A 41 -10.01 -11.65 7.09
CA GLY A 41 -10.13 -11.76 8.54
C GLY A 41 -10.10 -10.45 9.35
N THR A 42 -10.85 -9.41 8.96
CA THR A 42 -11.18 -8.28 9.86
C THR A 42 -12.52 -8.46 10.59
N ASP A 43 -12.94 -9.72 10.78
CA ASP A 43 -14.00 -10.11 11.73
C ASP A 43 -13.41 -10.19 13.15
N HIS A 44 -12.83 -9.09 13.62
CA HIS A 44 -12.50 -8.97 15.04
C HIS A 44 -13.20 -7.74 15.61
N LEU A 45 -14.37 -8.03 16.17
CA LEU A 45 -14.83 -7.51 17.46
C LEU A 45 -15.01 -5.99 17.54
N GLN A 46 -16.07 -5.48 16.91
CA GLN A 46 -16.76 -4.29 17.44
C GLN A 46 -18.11 -4.73 17.97
N GLY A 47 -18.20 -4.90 19.30
CA GLY A 47 -19.42 -5.33 19.98
C GLY A 47 -19.22 -5.58 21.46
N SER A 48 -18.68 -4.59 22.18
CA SER A 48 -18.75 -4.52 23.63
C SER A 48 -20.16 -4.11 24.05
N SER A 49 -20.86 -4.94 24.85
CA SER A 49 -21.93 -4.57 25.79
C SER A 49 -22.12 -5.68 26.81
#